data_AF-A0A9Q0NEM5-F1
#
_entry.id   AF-A0A9Q0NEM5-F1
#
_cell.length_a   1.000
_cell.length_b   1.000
_cell.length_c   1.000
_cell.angle_alpha   90.00
_cell.angle_beta   90.00
_cell.angle_gamma   90.00
#
_symmetry.space_group_name_H-M   'P 1'
#
loop_
_entity.id
_entity.type
_entity.pdbx_description
1 polymer ?
#
loop_
_entity_poly.entity_id
_entity_poly.type
_entity_poly.pdbx_seq_one_letter_code
_entity_poly.pdbx_strand_id
1 'polypeptide(L)'
;YFEQAAQRYKPTTLWSMYSMLKKTIISNHNVTISKYSRLISFLKVKMIGYESKKAKDFDSDEIKKFLLEAQDVQFMAVMDVVVFGISVGYRSDEITKVLFEHVTDSEAEIIVRMKRKCSR
;
A
#
# COMPACT_ATOMS: atom_id res chain seq x y z
N TYR A 1 24.84 -5.25 13.72
CA TYR A 1 24.01 -4.65 12.65
C TYR A 1 22.56 -4.44 13.07
N PHE A 2 21.74 -5.49 13.27
CA PHE A 2 20.32 -5.32 13.63
C PHE A 2 20.06 -4.56 14.93
N GLU A 3 20.96 -4.64 15.91
CA GLU A 3 20.88 -3.83 17.13
C GLU A 3 21.03 -2.32 16.86
N GLN A 4 21.99 -1.92 16.02
CA GLN A 4 22.16 -0.53 15.59
C GLN A 4 20.97 -0.07 14.75
N ALA A 5 20.47 -0.92 13.84
CA ALA A 5 19.29 -0.62 13.04
C ALA A 5 18.02 -0.47 13.90
N ALA A 6 17.89 -1.25 14.98
CA ALA A 6 16.76 -1.17 15.91
C ALA A 6 16.73 0.13 16.73
N GLN A 7 17.87 0.82 16.88
CA GLN A 7 17.91 2.14 17.51
C GLN A 7 17.42 3.25 16.57
N ARG A 8 17.57 3.06 15.25
CA ARG A 8 17.29 4.08 14.23
C ARG A 8 15.93 3.91 13.55
N TYR A 9 15.44 2.68 13.41
CA TYR A 9 14.28 2.36 12.59
C TYR A 9 13.14 1.73 13.39
N LYS A 10 11.91 1.92 12.88
CA LYS A 10 10.71 1.29 13.44
C LYS A 10 10.79 -0.25 13.32
N PRO A 11 10.16 -1.00 14.25
CA PRO A 11 10.10 -2.45 14.21
C PRO A 11 9.64 -3.02 12.85
N THR A 12 8.63 -2.41 12.21
CA THR A 12 8.16 -2.83 10.88
C THR A 12 9.22 -2.68 9.80
N THR A 13 9.94 -1.55 9.79
CA THR A 13 11.06 -1.32 8.87
C THR A 13 12.18 -2.33 9.10
N LEU A 14 12.46 -2.67 10.36
CA LEU A 14 13.46 -3.67 10.72
C LEU A 14 13.09 -5.06 10.17
N TRP A 15 11.80 -5.44 10.24
CA TRP A 15 11.26 -6.66 9.63
C TRP A 15 11.35 -6.65 8.10
N SER A 16 11.11 -5.51 7.46
CA SER A 16 11.30 -5.34 6.01
C SER A 16 12.76 -5.50 5.61
N MET A 17 13.69 -4.92 6.37
CA MET A 17 15.13 -5.08 6.14
C MET A 17 15.57 -6.54 6.29
N TYR A 18 15.10 -7.24 7.33
CA TYR A 18 15.33 -8.68 7.48
C TYR A 18 14.79 -9.48 6.30
N SER A 19 13.57 -9.17 5.85
CA SER A 19 12.92 -9.88 4.74
C SER A 19 13.66 -9.65 3.41
N MET A 20 14.12 -8.42 3.17
CA MET A 20 14.95 -8.09 2.02
C MET A 20 16.27 -8.87 2.07
N LEU A 21 16.99 -8.80 3.19
CA LEU A 21 18.25 -9.51 3.38
C LEU A 21 18.08 -11.02 3.20
N LYS A 22 17.01 -11.59 3.75
CA LYS A 22 16.66 -13.01 3.59
C LYS A 22 16.54 -13.38 2.12
N LYS A 23 15.76 -12.62 1.33
CA LYS A 23 15.57 -12.89 -0.09
C LYS A 23 16.88 -12.76 -0.87
N THR A 24 17.66 -11.72 -0.61
CA THR A 24 18.94 -11.48 -1.32
C THR A 24 19.96 -12.58 -1.05
N ILE A 25 20.15 -12.99 0.22
CA ILE A 25 21.13 -14.03 0.57
C ILE A 25 20.71 -15.39 0.02
N ILE A 26 19.42 -15.70 0.04
CA ILE A 26 18.90 -16.92 -0.59
C ILE A 26 19.16 -16.88 -2.10
N SER A 27 18.88 -15.76 -2.77
CA SER A 27 19.09 -15.65 -4.22
C SER A 27 20.55 -15.74 -4.65
N ASN A 28 21.48 -15.16 -3.87
CA ASN A 28 22.87 -15.03 -4.28
C ASN A 28 23.77 -16.17 -3.77
N HIS A 29 23.48 -16.72 -2.59
CA HIS A 29 24.34 -17.66 -1.91
C HIS A 29 23.61 -18.95 -1.50
N ASN A 30 22.31 -19.06 -1.75
CA ASN A 30 21.45 -20.17 -1.33
C ASN A 30 21.55 -20.49 0.18
N VAL A 31 21.87 -19.47 1.00
CA VAL A 31 21.98 -19.59 2.46
C VAL A 31 20.72 -19.05 3.13
N THR A 32 20.16 -19.82 4.06
CA THR A 32 18.93 -19.46 4.76
C THR A 32 19.22 -18.83 6.12
N ILE A 33 19.12 -17.50 6.21
CA ILE A 33 19.24 -16.77 7.49
C ILE A 33 18.07 -17.02 8.46
N SER A 34 17.02 -17.71 8.02
CA SER A 34 15.89 -18.09 8.90
C SER A 34 16.25 -19.14 9.94
N LYS A 35 17.44 -19.75 9.86
CA LYS A 35 17.93 -20.69 10.88
C LYS A 35 18.41 -19.98 12.15
N TYR A 36 18.65 -18.67 12.11
CA TYR A 36 19.12 -17.90 13.26
C TYR A 36 17.96 -17.53 14.20
N SER A 37 17.61 -18.46 15.10
CA SER A 37 16.54 -18.28 16.08
C SER A 37 16.71 -17.05 16.96
N ARG A 38 17.95 -16.77 17.43
CA ARG A 38 18.26 -15.59 18.26
C ARG A 38 17.89 -14.27 17.58
N LEU A 39 18.16 -14.16 16.28
CA LEU A 39 17.83 -12.96 15.50
C LEU A 39 16.31 -12.82 15.34
N ILE A 40 15.61 -13.91 15.04
CA ILE A 40 14.15 -13.90 14.90
C ILE A 40 13.49 -13.52 16.24
N SER A 41 13.95 -14.09 17.35
CA SER A 41 13.46 -13.74 18.68
C SER A 41 13.69 -12.28 19.01
N PHE A 42 14.86 -11.73 18.68
CA PHE A 42 15.14 -10.30 18.84
C PHE A 42 14.14 -9.41 18.05
N LEU A 43 13.89 -9.74 16.78
CA LEU A 43 12.93 -9.01 15.94
C LEU A 43 11.49 -9.10 16.49
N LYS A 44 11.09 -10.27 17.01
CA LYS A 44 9.78 -10.48 17.64
C LYS A 44 9.61 -9.63 18.88
N VAL A 45 10.60 -9.64 19.79
CA VAL A 45 10.56 -8.85 21.02
C VAL A 45 10.43 -7.36 20.72
N LYS A 46 11.12 -6.85 19.69
CA LYS A 46 11.01 -5.45 19.27
C LYS A 46 9.64 -5.08 18.68
N MET A 47 8.83 -6.05 18.29
CA MET A 47 7.49 -5.83 17.75
C MET A 47 6.40 -5.85 18.83
N ILE A 48 6.70 -6.38 20.02
CA ILE A 48 5.73 -6.43 21.14
C ILE A 48 5.36 -5.00 21.53
N GLY A 49 4.07 -4.69 21.51
CA GLY A 49 3.55 -3.36 21.83
C GLY A 49 3.72 -2.31 20.72
N TYR A 50 4.26 -2.68 19.55
CA TYR A 50 4.32 -1.76 18.42
C TYR A 50 2.97 -1.68 17.71
N GLU A 51 2.37 -0.49 17.69
CA GLU A 51 1.18 -0.20 16.91
C GLU A 51 1.56 0.44 15.57
N SER A 52 1.03 -0.11 14.47
CA SER A 52 1.29 0.45 13.15
C SER A 52 0.48 1.72 12.94
N LYS A 53 1.13 2.80 12.52
CA LYS A 53 0.44 3.99 12.03
C LYS A 53 -0.36 3.60 10.77
N LYS A 54 -1.68 3.64 10.86
CA LYS A 54 -2.59 3.51 9.72
C LYS A 54 -2.96 4.89 9.20
N ALA A 55 -3.36 4.95 7.93
CA ALA A 55 -4.03 6.14 7.40
C ALA A 55 -5.37 6.32 8.11
N LYS A 56 -5.89 7.55 8.16
CA LYS A 56 -7.23 7.81 8.66
C LYS A 56 -8.23 7.21 7.66
N ASP A 57 -9.13 6.38 8.16
CA ASP A 57 -10.26 5.92 7.38
C ASP A 57 -11.26 7.08 7.26
N PHE A 58 -11.70 7.38 6.05
CA PHE A 58 -12.70 8.42 5.80
C PHE A 58 -14.09 7.87 6.08
N ASP A 59 -14.91 8.67 6.77
CA ASP A 59 -16.31 8.32 6.99
C ASP A 59 -17.18 8.69 5.77
N SER A 60 -18.36 8.06 5.66
CA SER A 60 -19.33 8.29 4.58
C SER A 60 -19.69 9.78 4.47
N ASP A 61 -19.83 10.47 5.60
CA ASP A 61 -20.17 11.89 5.64
C ASP A 61 -18.99 12.78 5.23
N GLU A 62 -17.76 12.40 5.57
CA GLU A 62 -16.55 13.10 5.11
C GLU A 62 -16.38 12.97 3.59
N ILE A 63 -16.68 11.79 3.04
CA ILE A 63 -16.66 11.54 1.59
C ILE A 63 -17.74 12.35 0.89
N LYS A 64 -18.99 12.33 1.38
CA LYS A 64 -20.09 13.12 0.80
C LYS A 64 -19.80 14.60 0.84
N LYS A 65 -19.30 15.10 1.98
CA LYS A 65 -18.91 16.50 2.14
C LYS A 65 -17.84 16.87 1.11
N PHE A 66 -16.81 16.04 0.96
CA PHE A 66 -15.79 16.23 -0.08
C PHE A 66 -16.40 16.26 -1.48
N LEU A 67 -17.30 15.32 -1.81
CA LEU A 67 -17.93 15.23 -3.12
C LEU A 67 -18.86 16.41 -3.45
N LEU A 68 -19.51 16.99 -2.45
CA LEU A 68 -20.46 18.09 -2.63
C LEU A 68 -19.80 19.47 -2.60
N GLU A 69 -18.76 19.66 -1.79
CA GLU A 69 -18.10 20.96 -1.59
C GLU A 69 -17.01 21.25 -2.63
N ALA A 70 -16.44 20.23 -3.27
CA ALA A 70 -15.34 20.39 -4.22
C ALA A 70 -15.79 20.75 -5.66
N GLN A 71 -16.72 21.70 -5.80
CA GLN A 71 -17.18 22.21 -7.11
C GLN A 71 -16.15 23.06 -7.88
N ASP A 72 -14.93 23.20 -7.37
CA ASP A 72 -13.83 23.87 -8.07
C ASP A 72 -13.16 22.90 -9.05
N VAL A 73 -12.91 23.37 -10.28
CA VAL A 73 -12.24 22.62 -11.36
C VAL A 73 -10.90 22.03 -10.90
N GLN A 74 -10.22 22.69 -9.95
CA GLN A 74 -8.96 22.19 -9.37
C GLN A 74 -9.10 20.87 -8.60
N PHE A 75 -10.26 20.61 -8.00
CA PHE A 75 -10.50 19.41 -7.20
C PHE A 75 -11.28 18.31 -7.93
N MET A 76 -11.80 18.58 -9.14
CA MET A 76 -12.52 17.59 -9.96
C MET A 76 -11.69 16.32 -10.19
N ALA A 77 -10.41 16.45 -10.56
CA ALA A 77 -9.54 15.30 -10.77
C ALA A 77 -9.34 14.46 -9.50
N VAL A 78 -9.32 15.10 -8.32
CA VAL A 78 -9.21 14.38 -7.04
C VAL A 78 -10.51 13.67 -6.70
N MET A 79 -11.65 14.30 -7.00
CA MET A 79 -12.97 13.67 -6.87
C MET A 79 -13.09 12.42 -7.72
N ASP A 80 -12.70 12.51 -9.00
CA ASP A 80 -12.71 11.36 -9.90
C ASP A 80 -11.87 10.21 -9.36
N VAL A 81 -10.65 10.50 -8.88
CA VAL A 81 -9.77 9.50 -8.24
C VAL A 81 -10.42 8.85 -7.01
N VAL A 82 -11.11 9.63 -6.17
CA VAL A 82 -11.82 9.11 -4.99
C VAL A 82 -12.98 8.22 -5.41
N VAL A 83 -13.78 8.65 -6.39
CA VAL A 83 -14.90 7.85 -6.93
C VAL A 83 -14.38 6.55 -7.52
N PHE A 84 -13.32 6.57 -8.34
CA PHE A 84 -12.70 5.35 -8.88
C PHE A 84 -12.14 4.45 -7.78
N GLY A 85 -11.53 5.02 -6.75
CA GLY A 85 -11.00 4.30 -5.60
C GLY A 85 -12.09 3.57 -4.81
N ILE A 86 -13.21 4.25 -4.54
CA ILE A 86 -14.35 3.68 -3.78
C ILE A 86 -15.14 2.67 -4.62
N SER A 87 -15.47 3.01 -5.86
CA SER A 87 -16.35 2.18 -6.71
C SER A 87 -15.65 0.92 -7.22
N VAL A 88 -14.37 1.00 -7.60
CA VAL A 88 -13.65 -0.12 -8.24
C VAL A 88 -12.60 -0.75 -7.31
N GLY A 89 -12.25 -0.09 -6.19
CA GLY A 89 -11.24 -0.57 -5.25
C GLY A 89 -9.82 -0.54 -5.82
N TYR A 90 -9.54 0.39 -6.74
CA TYR A 90 -8.21 0.53 -7.32
C TYR A 90 -7.22 1.16 -6.35
N ARG A 91 -5.96 0.67 -6.37
CA ARG A 91 -4.86 1.33 -5.67
C ARG A 91 -4.42 2.59 -6.40
N SER A 92 -3.82 3.54 -5.70
CA SER A 92 -3.34 4.81 -6.30
C SER A 92 -2.40 4.58 -7.50
N ASP A 93 -1.57 3.53 -7.46
CA ASP A 93 -0.69 3.18 -8.57
C ASP A 93 -1.42 2.54 -9.75
N GLU A 94 -2.62 1.99 -9.56
CA GLU A 94 -3.47 1.47 -10.63
C GLU A 94 -4.27 2.61 -11.28
N ILE A 95 -4.77 3.56 -10.48
CA ILE A 95 -5.54 4.72 -10.97
C ILE A 95 -4.69 5.58 -11.93
N THR A 96 -3.41 5.80 -11.61
CA THR A 96 -2.49 6.56 -12.47
C THR A 96 -2.20 5.92 -13.83
N LYS A 97 -2.62 4.66 -14.04
CA LYS A 97 -2.44 3.91 -15.30
C LYS A 97 -3.74 3.76 -16.09
N VAL A 98 -4.84 4.35 -15.62
CA VAL A 98 -6.08 4.41 -16.39
C VAL A 98 -5.83 5.24 -17.66
N LEU A 99 -6.27 4.72 -18.79
CA LEU A 99 -6.18 5.35 -20.10
C LEU A 99 -7.58 5.37 -20.70
N PHE A 100 -7.84 6.30 -21.62
CA PHE A 100 -9.16 6.41 -22.28
C PHE A 100 -9.60 5.10 -22.95
N GLU A 101 -8.66 4.32 -23.49
CA GLU A 101 -8.94 3.00 -24.09
C GLU A 101 -9.49 1.96 -23.11
N HIS A 102 -9.28 2.14 -21.80
CA HIS A 102 -9.80 1.26 -20.77
C HIS A 102 -11.25 1.58 -20.40
N VAL A 103 -11.77 2.71 -20.85
CA VAL A 103 -13.11 3.21 -20.52
C VAL A 103 -14.06 2.89 -21.66
N THR A 104 -15.11 2.14 -21.36
CA THR A 104 -16.22 1.90 -22.26
C THR A 104 -17.47 2.55 -21.71
N ASP A 105 -18.02 3.47 -22.49
CA ASP A 105 -19.26 4.18 -22.17
C ASP A 105 -20.46 3.39 -22.69
N SER A 106 -21.41 3.12 -21.79
CA SER A 106 -22.71 2.52 -22.10
C SER A 106 -23.78 3.51 -21.61
N GLU A 107 -24.96 3.54 -22.24
CA GLU A 107 -26.00 4.58 -21.99
C GLU A 107 -26.37 4.80 -20.50
N ALA A 108 -26.14 3.82 -19.62
CA ALA A 108 -26.40 3.93 -18.19
C ALA A 108 -25.16 3.75 -17.29
N GLU A 109 -24.02 3.28 -17.82
CA GLU A 109 -22.87 2.88 -17.01
C GLU A 109 -21.53 3.10 -17.72
N ILE A 110 -20.56 3.61 -16.98
CA ILE A 110 -19.17 3.70 -17.42
C ILE A 110 -18.42 2.47 -16.90
N ILE A 111 -17.96 1.62 -17.82
CA ILE A 111 -17.24 0.39 -17.49
C ILE A 111 -15.75 0.62 -17.72
N VAL A 112 -14.93 0.45 -16.67
CA VAL A 112 -13.47 0.54 -16.76
C VAL A 112 -12.84 -0.85 -16.67
N ARG A 113 -12.11 -1.26 -17.72
CA ARG A 113 -11.41 -2.56 -17.81
C ARG A 113 -9.91 -2.37 -17.75
N MET A 114 -9.30 -2.73 -16.62
CA MET A 114 -7.84 -2.73 -16.45
C MET A 114 -7.32 -4.08 -15.95
N LYS A 115 -6.13 -4.46 -16.42
CA LYS A 115 -5.40 -5.63 -15.89
C LYS A 115 -4.78 -5.26 -14.55
N ARG A 116 -5.27 -5.86 -13.46
CA ARG A 116 -4.62 -5.74 -12.15
C ARG A 116 -3.24 -6.40 -12.19
N LYS A 117 -2.23 -5.74 -11.60
CA LYS A 117 -0.96 -6.40 -11.35
C LYS A 117 -1.20 -7.45 -10.26
N CYS A 118 -1.01 -8.73 -10.60
CA CYS A 118 -0.95 -9.78 -9.61
C CYS A 118 0.29 -9.51 -8.73
N SER A 119 0.09 -9.32 -7.41
CA SER A 119 1.19 -9.11 -6.47
C SER A 119 2.05 -10.38 -6.42
N ARG A 120 3.29 -10.29 -6.92
CA ARG A 120 4.32 -11.34 -6.80
C ARG A 120 4.72 -11.61 -5.36
#